data_AF-A0A7K1J2W1-F1
#
_entry.id   AF-A0A7K1J2W1-F1
#
_cell.length_a   1.000
_cell.length_b   1.000
_cell.length_c   1.000
_cell.angle_alpha   90.00
_cell.angle_beta   90.00
_cell.angle_gamma   90.00
#
_symmetry.space_group_name_H-M   'P 1'
#
loop_
_entity.id
_entity.type
_entity.pdbx_description
1 polymer ?
#
loop_
_entity_poly.entity_id
_entity_poly.type
_entity_poly.pdbx_seq_one_letter_code
_entity_poly.pdbx_strand_id
1 'polypeptide(L)'
;MQGNTDFTADGITDTSTTSDSAQIQAFTTAIKQGKPAMVMMSLATYSQIDPNTPAAFSHKIVTDILRNGTPYDGVVISDSLSASAVGNVATDQLGVRLIEAGGDLACVNSPDYTQPIVDGIREKAATDADFAAQVTASAKRVIKLKIELGLI
;
A
#
# COMPACT_ATOMS: atom_id res chain seq x y z
N MET A 1 -13.86 -18.09 -9.82
CA MET A 1 -13.24 -17.02 -9.02
C MET A 1 -13.97 -16.96 -7.69
N GLN A 2 -13.38 -17.54 -6.64
CA GLN A 2 -13.81 -17.46 -5.25
C GLN A 2 -12.56 -17.02 -4.49
N GLY A 3 -12.38 -15.71 -4.25
CA GLY A 3 -11.13 -15.19 -3.70
C GLY A 3 -10.81 -13.73 -4.10
N ASN A 4 -11.82 -12.85 -4.18
CA ASN A 4 -11.53 -11.41 -4.29
C ASN A 4 -11.36 -10.83 -2.87
N THR A 5 -10.31 -10.03 -2.67
CA THR A 5 -9.93 -9.42 -1.39
C THR A 5 -11.02 -8.55 -0.78
N ASP A 6 -11.91 -8.00 -1.60
CA ASP A 6 -13.06 -7.20 -1.15
C ASP A 6 -14.04 -7.99 -0.27
N PHE A 7 -14.20 -9.29 -0.55
CA PHE A 7 -15.30 -10.09 0.01
C PHE A 7 -14.84 -11.21 0.94
N THR A 8 -13.55 -11.59 0.90
CA THR A 8 -13.05 -12.71 1.70
C THR A 8 -11.56 -12.56 2.05
N ALA A 9 -11.18 -13.10 3.21
CA ALA A 9 -9.79 -13.35 3.59
C ALA A 9 -9.30 -14.76 3.18
N ASP A 10 -10.20 -15.61 2.68
CA ASP A 10 -9.89 -16.95 2.20
C ASP A 10 -9.48 -16.93 0.73
N GLY A 11 -8.41 -17.67 0.39
CA GLY A 11 -7.95 -17.81 -0.99
C GLY A 11 -7.21 -16.59 -1.55
N ILE A 12 -6.80 -15.64 -0.69
CA ILE A 12 -6.03 -14.44 -1.09
C ILE A 12 -4.51 -14.62 -0.97
N THR A 13 -4.04 -15.83 -0.66
CA THR A 13 -2.62 -16.16 -0.59
C THR A 13 -2.13 -16.70 -1.93
N ASP A 14 -1.22 -15.98 -2.58
CA ASP A 14 -0.43 -16.47 -3.70
C ASP A 14 0.78 -17.26 -3.16
N THR A 15 0.90 -18.52 -3.57
CA THR A 15 1.96 -19.44 -3.12
C THR A 15 3.08 -19.65 -4.13
N SER A 16 3.05 -18.94 -5.25
CA SER A 16 3.89 -19.19 -6.43
C SER A 16 4.74 -18.01 -6.85
N THR A 17 4.24 -16.78 -6.69
CA THR A 17 4.90 -15.56 -7.14
C THR A 17 6.08 -15.23 -6.23
N THR A 18 7.29 -15.27 -6.80
CA THR A 18 8.54 -14.80 -6.17
C THR A 18 8.87 -13.38 -6.62
N SER A 19 9.85 -12.74 -5.97
CA SER A 19 10.32 -11.40 -6.36
C SER A 19 10.87 -11.31 -7.78
N ASP A 20 11.37 -12.43 -8.32
CA ASP A 20 11.97 -12.51 -9.65
C ASP A 20 11.03 -13.07 -10.71
N SER A 21 9.76 -13.30 -10.37
CA SER A 21 8.80 -13.93 -11.27
C SER A 21 8.51 -13.07 -12.50
N ALA A 22 8.10 -13.73 -13.59
CA ALA A 22 7.72 -13.05 -14.83
C ALA A 22 6.57 -12.04 -14.61
N GLN A 23 5.68 -12.32 -13.66
CA GLN A 23 4.59 -11.42 -13.28
C GLN A 23 5.13 -10.11 -12.69
N ILE A 24 6.05 -10.18 -11.72
CA ILE A 24 6.66 -8.97 -11.14
C ILE A 24 7.44 -8.20 -12.21
N GLN A 25 8.21 -8.88 -13.06
CA GLN A 25 8.95 -8.23 -14.14
C GLN A 25 8.04 -7.52 -15.17
N ALA A 26 6.87 -8.10 -15.47
CA ALA A 26 5.89 -7.48 -16.34
C ALA A 26 5.37 -6.16 -15.74
N PHE A 27 5.04 -6.12 -14.44
CA PHE A 27 4.66 -4.89 -13.75
C PHE A 27 5.80 -3.87 -13.70
N THR A 28 7.02 -4.30 -13.39
CA THR A 28 8.22 -3.44 -13.42
C THR A 28 8.39 -2.78 -14.79
N THR A 29 8.18 -3.54 -15.86
CA THR A 29 8.26 -3.04 -17.24
C THR A 29 7.14 -2.04 -17.53
N ALA A 30 5.90 -2.39 -17.18
CA ALA A 30 4.73 -1.52 -17.38
C ALA A 30 4.85 -0.20 -16.63
N ILE A 31 5.35 -0.21 -15.39
CA ILE A 31 5.57 0.99 -14.58
C ILE A 31 6.65 1.87 -15.21
N LYS A 32 7.79 1.29 -15.62
CA LYS A 32 8.89 2.06 -16.24
C LYS A 32 8.49 2.69 -17.58
N GLN A 33 7.70 1.99 -18.39
CA GLN A 33 7.27 2.47 -19.70
C GLN A 33 6.07 3.43 -19.61
N GLY A 34 5.05 3.05 -18.85
CA GLY A 34 3.79 3.79 -18.74
C GLY A 34 3.86 4.98 -17.79
N LYS A 35 4.84 5.01 -16.88
CA LYS A 35 5.04 6.05 -15.86
C LYS A 35 3.72 6.44 -15.18
N PRO A 36 2.97 5.47 -14.62
CA PRO A 36 1.66 5.76 -14.06
C PRO A 36 1.78 6.70 -12.85
N ALA A 37 0.85 7.65 -12.77
CA ALA A 37 0.78 8.59 -11.65
C ALA A 37 0.56 7.88 -10.30
N MET A 38 -0.13 6.72 -10.32
CA MET A 38 -0.38 5.89 -9.16
C MET A 38 -0.17 4.40 -9.46
N VAL A 39 0.30 3.64 -8.47
CA VAL A 39 0.33 2.18 -8.46
C VAL A 39 -0.49 1.68 -7.26
N MET A 40 -1.45 0.80 -7.52
CA MET A 40 -2.30 0.22 -6.48
C MET A 40 -1.73 -1.10 -5.96
N MET A 41 -1.71 -1.27 -4.64
CA MET A 41 -1.28 -2.49 -3.97
C MET A 41 -2.46 -3.37 -3.59
N SER A 42 -2.39 -4.64 -3.96
CA SER A 42 -3.35 -5.67 -3.53
C SER A 42 -3.30 -5.91 -2.02
N LEU A 43 -4.37 -6.49 -1.46
CA LEU A 43 -4.40 -7.04 -0.10
C LEU A 43 -4.07 -8.54 -0.06
N ALA A 44 -3.65 -9.13 -1.17
CA ALA A 44 -3.17 -10.51 -1.21
C ALA A 44 -1.87 -10.69 -0.43
N THR A 45 -1.65 -11.91 0.09
CA THR A 45 -0.39 -12.31 0.73
C THR A 45 0.43 -13.14 -0.26
N TYR A 46 1.71 -12.82 -0.42
CA TYR A 46 2.60 -13.53 -1.33
C TYR A 46 3.59 -14.38 -0.53
N SER A 47 3.30 -15.67 -0.34
CA SER A 47 4.01 -16.51 0.64
C SER A 47 5.50 -16.68 0.34
N GLN A 48 5.88 -16.57 -0.93
CA GLN A 48 7.27 -16.68 -1.37
C GLN A 48 8.04 -15.36 -1.26
N ILE A 49 7.38 -14.25 -0.90
CA ILE A 49 8.00 -12.93 -0.71
C ILE A 49 7.91 -12.52 0.75
N ASP A 50 6.69 -12.40 1.29
CA ASP A 50 6.41 -12.03 2.67
C ASP A 50 5.15 -12.77 3.15
N PRO A 51 5.31 -13.95 3.82
CA PRO A 51 4.20 -14.84 4.10
C PRO A 51 3.25 -14.39 5.20
N ASN A 52 3.62 -13.36 5.98
CA ASN A 52 2.86 -12.94 7.14
C ASN A 52 2.12 -11.61 6.93
N THR A 53 2.38 -10.94 5.80
CA THR A 53 1.99 -9.55 5.61
C THR A 53 1.32 -9.37 4.25
N PRO A 54 0.08 -8.86 4.20
CA PRO A 54 -0.55 -8.44 2.96
C PRO A 54 0.33 -7.47 2.16
N ALA A 55 0.29 -7.54 0.84
CA ALA A 55 1.20 -6.76 -0.02
C ALA A 55 1.14 -5.25 0.26
N ALA A 56 -0.04 -4.68 0.48
CA ALA A 56 -0.21 -3.27 0.84
C ALA A 56 0.47 -2.86 2.17
N PHE A 57 0.77 -3.81 3.06
CA PHE A 57 1.44 -3.58 4.35
C PHE A 57 2.87 -4.11 4.40
N SER A 58 3.38 -4.69 3.32
CA SER A 58 4.71 -5.30 3.30
C SER A 58 5.76 -4.29 2.84
N HIS A 59 6.67 -3.91 3.73
CA HIS A 59 7.85 -3.09 3.38
C HIS A 59 8.70 -3.77 2.29
N LYS A 60 8.81 -5.11 2.35
CA LYS A 60 9.56 -5.88 1.35
C LYS A 60 8.97 -5.75 -0.04
N ILE A 61 7.64 -5.70 -0.16
CA ILE A 61 6.97 -5.56 -1.46
C ILE A 61 6.95 -4.08 -1.88
N VAL A 62 6.45 -3.20 -1.02
CA VAL A 62 6.21 -1.80 -1.39
C VAL A 62 7.50 -0.99 -1.47
N THR A 63 8.37 -1.10 -0.47
CA THR A 63 9.62 -0.34 -0.45
C THR A 63 10.73 -1.05 -1.22
N ASP A 64 11.04 -2.30 -0.88
CA ASP A 64 12.24 -2.94 -1.45
C ASP A 64 12.05 -3.31 -2.93
N ILE A 65 10.89 -3.87 -3.32
CA ILE A 65 10.64 -4.28 -4.71
C ILE A 65 10.12 -3.10 -5.56
N LEU A 66 9.05 -2.42 -5.14
CA LEU A 66 8.43 -1.37 -5.94
C LEU A 66 9.23 -0.06 -5.92
N ARG A 67 9.46 0.55 -4.75
CA ARG A 67 10.17 1.84 -4.70
C ARG A 67 11.63 1.71 -5.08
N ASN A 68 12.35 0.74 -4.53
CA ASN A 68 13.79 0.60 -4.71
C ASN A 68 14.15 -0.25 -5.96
N GLY A 69 13.48 -1.38 -6.16
CA GLY A 69 13.74 -2.28 -7.29
C GLY A 69 13.21 -1.78 -8.65
N THR A 70 12.06 -1.08 -8.65
CA THR A 70 11.43 -0.50 -9.88
C THR A 70 11.75 0.98 -10.12
N PRO A 71 12.62 1.58 -9.30
CA PRO A 71 12.66 3.03 -9.01
C PRO A 71 11.33 3.80 -9.16
N TYR A 72 10.29 3.45 -8.39
CA TYR A 72 9.00 4.15 -8.46
C TYR A 72 8.86 5.28 -7.42
N ASP A 73 8.76 6.52 -7.89
CA ASP A 73 8.57 7.74 -7.07
C ASP A 73 7.14 8.31 -7.13
N GLY A 74 6.23 7.67 -7.85
CA GLY A 74 4.81 8.05 -7.86
C GLY A 74 4.08 7.67 -6.57
N VAL A 75 2.78 7.88 -6.58
CA VAL A 75 1.91 7.59 -5.43
C VAL A 75 1.59 6.10 -5.37
N VAL A 76 1.83 5.49 -4.22
CA VAL A 76 1.42 4.12 -3.92
C VAL A 76 0.10 4.17 -3.15
N ILE A 77 -0.96 3.65 -3.76
CA ILE A 77 -2.30 3.59 -3.19
C ILE A 77 -2.63 2.17 -2.72
N SER A 78 -3.31 2.01 -1.60
CA SER A 78 -3.83 0.70 -1.20
C SER A 78 -5.09 0.35 -2.00
N ASP A 79 -5.42 -0.93 -2.09
CA ASP A 79 -6.81 -1.33 -2.27
C ASP A 79 -7.65 -0.91 -1.03
N SER A 80 -8.96 -1.12 -1.06
CA SER A 80 -9.87 -0.71 0.01
C SER A 80 -9.47 -1.27 1.39
N LEU A 81 -9.00 -0.42 2.29
CA LEU A 81 -8.64 -0.81 3.67
C LEU A 81 -9.85 -1.16 4.54
N SER A 82 -11.06 -0.91 4.06
CA SER A 82 -12.30 -1.40 4.66
C SER A 82 -12.74 -2.78 4.13
N ALA A 83 -11.86 -3.49 3.40
CA ALA A 83 -12.13 -4.83 2.87
C ALA A 83 -11.90 -5.94 3.91
N SER A 84 -12.61 -7.06 3.76
CA SER A 84 -12.51 -8.21 4.67
C SER A 84 -11.10 -8.81 4.75
N ALA A 85 -10.31 -8.73 3.67
CA ALA A 85 -8.93 -9.25 3.62
C ALA A 85 -8.00 -8.68 4.71
N VAL A 86 -8.30 -7.48 5.24
CA VAL A 86 -7.51 -6.83 6.30
C VAL A 86 -8.34 -6.58 7.55
N GLY A 87 -9.52 -7.20 7.68
CA GLY A 87 -10.43 -7.00 8.81
C GLY A 87 -9.91 -7.48 10.17
N ASN A 88 -8.80 -8.23 10.19
CA ASN A 88 -8.09 -8.62 11.41
C ASN A 88 -7.11 -7.55 11.91
N VAL A 89 -6.84 -6.51 11.12
CA VAL A 89 -6.02 -5.36 11.52
C VAL A 89 -6.94 -4.35 12.20
N ALA A 90 -6.54 -3.87 13.38
CA ALA A 90 -7.25 -2.80 14.06
C ALA A 90 -7.32 -1.56 13.16
N THR A 91 -8.49 -0.90 13.11
CA THR A 91 -8.76 0.15 12.11
C THR A 91 -7.77 1.32 12.19
N ASP A 92 -7.36 1.70 13.40
CA ASP A 92 -6.34 2.72 13.67
C ASP A 92 -4.94 2.33 13.16
N GLN A 93 -4.66 1.04 13.00
CA GLN A 93 -3.39 0.52 12.51
C GLN A 93 -3.33 0.37 10.99
N LEU A 94 -4.46 0.44 10.28
CA LEU A 94 -4.51 0.25 8.82
C LEU A 94 -3.65 1.30 8.08
N GLY A 95 -3.80 2.58 8.44
CA GLY A 95 -3.02 3.67 7.85
C GLY A 95 -1.54 3.64 8.27
N VAL A 96 -1.29 3.31 9.54
CA VAL A 96 0.07 3.16 10.08
C VAL A 96 0.85 2.13 9.28
N ARG A 97 0.31 0.91 9.15
CA ARG A 97 0.97 -0.18 8.42
C ARG A 97 1.19 0.13 6.94
N LEU A 98 0.24 0.81 6.31
CA LEU A 98 0.39 1.26 4.93
C LEU A 98 1.59 2.21 4.78
N ILE A 99 1.71 3.21 5.65
CA ILE A 99 2.82 4.18 5.59
C ILE A 99 4.16 3.52 5.94
N GLU A 100 4.20 2.65 6.95
CA GLU A 100 5.41 1.89 7.31
C GLU A 100 5.90 0.99 6.17
N ALA A 101 4.98 0.44 5.35
CA ALA A 101 5.34 -0.29 4.14
C ALA A 101 5.91 0.62 3.05
N GLY A 102 5.62 1.92 3.12
CA GLY A 102 5.98 2.92 2.12
C GLY A 102 4.81 3.34 1.23
N GLY A 103 3.56 3.08 1.60
CA GLY A 103 2.37 3.57 0.91
C GLY A 103 2.11 5.07 1.14
N ASP A 104 1.29 5.69 0.29
CA ASP A 104 1.00 7.13 0.35
C ASP A 104 -0.49 7.47 0.48
N LEU A 105 -1.38 6.67 -0.12
CA LEU A 105 -2.82 6.95 -0.15
C LEU A 105 -3.63 5.72 0.27
N ALA A 106 -4.46 5.87 1.31
CA ALA A 106 -5.39 4.84 1.73
C ALA A 106 -6.70 4.94 0.94
N CYS A 107 -7.06 3.87 0.22
CA CYS A 107 -8.40 3.74 -0.34
C CYS A 107 -9.34 3.22 0.76
N VAL A 108 -10.49 3.87 0.96
CA VAL A 108 -11.45 3.53 2.02
C VAL A 108 -12.87 3.65 1.46
N ASN A 109 -13.62 2.55 1.46
CA ASN A 109 -14.99 2.53 0.93
C ASN A 109 -16.05 2.80 2.02
N SER A 110 -15.70 2.58 3.31
CA SER A 110 -16.59 2.81 4.45
C SER A 110 -16.17 4.06 5.24
N PRO A 111 -16.95 5.15 5.24
CA PRO A 111 -16.58 6.41 5.90
C PRO A 111 -16.20 6.28 7.38
N ASP A 112 -16.81 5.34 8.10
CA ASP A 112 -16.54 5.11 9.54
C ASP A 112 -15.10 4.64 9.83
N TYR A 113 -14.35 4.19 8.81
CA TYR A 113 -12.94 3.83 8.93
C TYR A 113 -12.01 5.05 8.88
N THR A 114 -12.45 6.15 8.28
CA THR A 114 -11.56 7.29 7.97
C THR A 114 -11.02 7.94 9.23
N GLN A 115 -11.86 8.26 10.22
CA GLN A 115 -11.42 8.95 11.42
C GLN A 115 -10.45 8.10 12.27
N PRO A 116 -10.75 6.82 12.57
CA PRO A 116 -9.80 5.96 13.29
C PRO A 116 -8.45 5.81 12.58
N ILE A 117 -8.44 5.66 11.25
CA ILE A 117 -7.20 5.60 10.46
C ILE A 117 -6.37 6.88 10.64
N VAL A 118 -7.01 8.04 10.56
CA VAL A 118 -6.34 9.33 10.75
C VAL A 118 -5.79 9.47 12.17
N ASP A 119 -6.56 9.04 13.17
CA ASP A 119 -6.17 9.13 14.58
C ASP A 119 -4.94 8.25 14.87
N GLY A 120 -4.91 7.01 14.40
CA GLY A 120 -3.76 6.12 14.58
C GLY A 120 -2.48 6.64 13.90
N ILE A 121 -2.59 7.21 12.69
CA ILE A 121 -1.45 7.89 12.04
C ILE A 121 -0.96 9.06 12.91
N ARG A 122 -1.87 9.90 13.43
CA ARG A 122 -1.51 11.05 14.25
C ARG A 122 -0.87 10.66 15.57
N GLU A 123 -1.41 9.65 16.25
CA GLU A 123 -0.90 9.17 17.54
C GLU A 123 0.52 8.63 17.40
N LYS A 124 0.77 7.78 16.38
CA LYS A 124 2.11 7.27 16.13
C LYS A 124 3.07 8.40 15.73
N ALA A 125 2.68 9.28 14.81
CA ALA A 125 3.54 10.39 14.37
C ALA A 125 3.86 11.40 15.50
N ALA A 126 3.01 11.50 16.53
CA ALA A 126 3.27 12.35 17.68
C ALA A 126 4.39 11.82 18.60
N THR A 127 4.66 10.52 18.55
CA THR A 127 5.62 9.84 19.44
C THR A 127 6.82 9.23 18.71
N ASP A 128 6.76 9.13 17.38
CA ASP A 128 7.78 8.52 16.53
C ASP A 128 8.19 9.51 15.41
N ALA A 129 9.39 10.08 15.55
CA ALA A 129 9.92 11.08 14.62
C ALA A 129 10.24 10.50 13.23
N ASP A 130 10.65 9.24 13.16
CA ASP A 130 10.97 8.58 11.89
C ASP A 130 9.67 8.29 11.12
N PHE A 131 8.63 7.82 11.82
CA PHE A 131 7.31 7.67 11.22
C PHE A 131 6.71 9.02 10.79
N ALA A 132 6.87 10.09 11.58
CA ALA A 132 6.43 11.42 11.19
C ALA A 132 7.12 11.92 9.89
N ALA A 133 8.40 11.56 9.70
CA ALA A 133 9.12 11.82 8.46
C ALA A 133 8.56 11.02 7.28
N GLN A 134 8.17 9.76 7.48
CA GLN A 134 7.49 8.94 6.48
C GLN A 134 6.14 9.54 6.06
N VAL A 135 5.30 9.95 7.03
CA VAL A 135 4.02 10.64 6.78
C VAL A 135 4.24 11.89 5.92
N THR A 136 5.27 12.68 6.25
CA THR A 136 5.63 13.88 5.50
C THR A 136 6.05 13.56 4.07
N ALA A 137 6.84 12.49 3.87
CA ALA A 137 7.26 12.05 2.55
C ALA A 137 6.06 11.62 1.69
N SER A 138 5.14 10.84 2.26
CA SER A 138 3.90 10.42 1.60
C SER A 138 3.03 11.61 1.21
N ALA A 139 2.83 12.57 2.13
CA ALA A 139 2.06 13.78 1.85
C ALA A 139 2.68 14.60 0.70
N LYS A 140 4.01 14.70 0.62
CA LYS A 140 4.69 15.38 -0.50
C LYS A 140 4.41 14.72 -1.85
N ARG A 141 4.39 13.39 -1.93
CA ARG A 141 4.05 12.68 -3.18
C ARG A 141 2.60 12.95 -3.60
N VAL A 142 1.67 12.93 -2.65
CA VAL A 142 0.25 13.24 -2.92
C VAL A 142 0.07 14.69 -3.36
N ILE A 143 0.77 15.65 -2.74
CA ILE A 143 0.72 17.07 -3.16
C ILE A 143 1.33 17.24 -4.55
N LYS A 144 2.48 16.63 -4.83
CA LYS A 144 3.10 16.62 -6.17
C LYS A 144 2.12 16.10 -7.22
N LEU A 145 1.46 14.98 -6.95
CA LEU A 145 0.42 14.42 -7.82
C LEU A 145 -0.72 15.44 -8.07
N LYS A 146 -1.23 16.10 -7.03
CA LYS A 146 -2.29 17.11 -7.18
C LYS A 146 -1.86 18.29 -8.06
N ILE A 147 -0.62 18.77 -7.92
CA ILE A 147 -0.05 19.84 -8.75
C ILE A 147 0.06 19.38 -10.20
N GLU A 148 0.59 18.18 -10.45
CA GLU A 148 0.73 17.62 -11.80
C GLU A 148 -0.63 17.42 -12.51
N LEU A 149 -1.71 17.20 -11.73
CA LEU A 149 -3.08 17.09 -12.23
C LEU A 149 -3.84 18.44 -12.27
N GLY A 150 -3.24 19.54 -11.82
CA GLY A 150 -3.90 20.86 -11.78
C GLY A 150 -5.07 20.96 -10.79
N LEU A 151 -5.04 20.15 -9.72
CA LEU A 151 -6.07 20.15 -8.67
C LEU A 151 -5.84 21.19 -7.57
N ILE A 152 -4.62 21.71 -7.47
CA ILE A 152 -4.17 22.80 -6.59
C ILE A 152 -3.08 23.63 -7.27
#